data_AF-A0A931U6Q1-F1
#
_entry.id   AF-A0A931U6Q1-F1
#
_cell.length_a   1.000
_cell.length_b   1.000
_cell.length_c   1.000
_cell.angle_alpha   90.00
_cell.angle_beta   90.00
_cell.angle_gamma   90.00
#
_symmetry.space_group_name_H-M   'P 1'
#
loop_
_entity.id
_entity.type
_entity.pdbx_description
1 polymer ?
#
loop_
_entity_poly.entity_id
_entity_poly.type
_entity_poly.pdbx_seq_one_letter_code
_entity_poly.pdbx_strand_id
1 'polypeptide(L)'
;MTYIATITDRGQLTIPAELFRKSNLKRGGKVILSIDGDQIKMQTSLDLLNKLAGSVKVPDHLRGRDIDEIIEEAKMIHFRKKGSMA
;
A
#
# COMPACT_ATOMS: atom_id res chain seq x y z
N MET A 1 15.38 13.07 12.47
CA MET A 1 15.02 12.90 13.91
C MET A 1 15.14 11.43 14.22
N THR A 2 15.74 11.09 15.36
CA THR A 2 15.95 9.69 15.78
C THR A 2 15.28 9.50 17.13
N TYR A 3 14.55 8.40 17.30
CA TYR A 3 13.90 8.05 18.55
C TYR A 3 14.34 6.65 18.94
N ILE A 4 14.54 6.42 20.24
CA ILE A 4 14.74 5.09 20.79
C ILE A 4 13.35 4.57 21.18
N ALA A 5 13.07 3.32 20.80
CA ALA A 5 11.84 2.62 21.13
C ALA A 5 12.18 1.25 21.69
N THR A 6 11.33 0.76 22.60
CA THR A 6 11.49 -0.56 23.23
C THR A 6 10.59 -1.57 22.53
N ILE A 7 11.15 -2.74 22.25
CA ILE A 7 10.40 -3.94 21.88
C ILE A 7 9.95 -4.59 23.19
N THR A 8 8.65 -4.74 23.41
CA THR A 8 8.10 -5.35 24.62
C THR A 8 8.13 -6.88 24.54
N ASP A 9 7.79 -7.54 25.64
CA ASP A 9 7.87 -9.01 25.83
C ASP A 9 7.11 -9.86 24.80
N ARG A 10 6.29 -9.25 23.94
CA ARG A 10 5.55 -9.92 22.85
C ARG A 10 6.01 -9.49 21.45
N GLY A 11 7.19 -8.90 21.34
CA GLY A 11 7.70 -8.38 20.06
C GLY A 11 6.96 -7.13 19.57
N GLN A 12 6.24 -6.42 20.45
CA GLN A 12 5.52 -5.21 20.06
C GLN A 12 6.45 -4.00 20.14
N LEU A 13 6.47 -3.18 19.09
CA LEU A 13 7.19 -1.92 19.07
C LEU A 13 6.31 -0.80 19.62
N THR A 14 6.75 -0.11 20.67
CA THR A 14 6.05 1.09 21.16
C THR A 14 6.50 2.32 20.36
N ILE A 15 5.55 3.02 19.74
CA ILE A 15 5.84 4.23 18.97
C ILE A 15 5.74 5.45 19.92
N PRO A 16 6.83 6.23 20.11
CA PRO A 16 6.80 7.44 20.91
C PRO A 16 5.74 8.43 20.44
N ALA A 17 5.08 9.11 21.38
CA ALA A 17 3.93 9.96 21.09
C ALA A 17 4.22 11.08 20.06
N GLU A 18 5.43 11.65 20.08
CA GLU A 18 5.85 12.65 19.10
C GLU A 18 5.95 12.08 17.68
N LEU A 19 6.51 10.88 17.54
CA LEU A 19 6.63 10.21 16.25
C LEU A 19 5.24 9.85 15.71
N PHE A 20 4.36 9.35 16.57
CA PHE A 20 2.98 9.03 16.21
C PHE A 20 2.23 10.28 15.69
N ARG A 21 2.29 11.41 16.41
CA ARG A 21 1.62 12.67 16.02
C ARG A 21 2.11 13.27 14.72
N LYS A 22 3.41 13.14 14.42
CA LYS A 22 4.03 13.68 13.18
C LYS A 22 3.88 12.73 11.98
N SER A 23 3.36 11.53 12.20
CA SER A 23 3.15 10.52 11.16
C SER A 23 1.68 10.42 10.76
N ASN A 24 1.41 9.76 9.64
CA ASN A 24 0.03 9.45 9.20
C ASN A 24 -0.56 8.20 9.87
N LEU A 25 0.02 7.76 11.00
CA LEU A 25 -0.47 6.60 11.74
C LEU A 25 -1.80 6.91 12.44
N LYS A 26 -2.68 5.92 12.48
CA LYS A 26 -3.98 5.99 13.18
C LYS A 26 -4.10 4.81 14.13
N ARG A 27 -4.74 5.02 15.28
CA ARG A 27 -5.04 3.91 16.21
C ARG A 27 -5.92 2.88 15.48
N GLY A 28 -5.58 1.61 15.58
CA GLY A 28 -6.24 0.52 14.84
C GLY A 28 -5.95 0.51 13.33
N GLY A 29 -5.12 1.43 12.83
CA GLY A 29 -4.69 1.45 11.44
C GLY A 29 -3.71 0.31 11.13
N LYS A 30 -3.76 -0.20 9.90
CA LYS A 30 -2.82 -1.21 9.42
C LYS A 30 -1.58 -0.54 8.83
N VAL A 31 -0.42 -1.14 9.07
CA VAL A 31 0.86 -0.76 8.46
C VAL A 31 1.44 -1.96 7.74
N ILE A 32 2.22 -1.67 6.71
CA ILE A 32 3.01 -2.66 5.97
C ILE A 32 4.42 -2.57 6.53
N LEU A 33 4.96 -3.73 6.92
CA LEU A 33 6.34 -3.88 7.34
C LEU A 33 7.09 -4.66 6.26
N SER A 34 8.27 -4.18 5.90
CA SER A 34 9.17 -4.83 4.95
C SER A 34 10.60 -4.76 5.47
N ILE A 35 11.42 -5.74 5.08
CA ILE A 35 12.84 -5.78 5.41
C ILE A 35 13.60 -5.26 4.20
N ASP A 36 14.46 -4.27 4.42
CA ASP A 36 15.39 -3.76 3.43
C ASP A 36 16.79 -3.73 4.06
N GLY A 37 17.59 -4.74 3.76
CA GLY A 37 18.88 -4.98 4.43
C GLY A 37 18.71 -5.23 5.92
N ASP A 38 19.32 -4.38 6.74
CA ASP A 38 19.26 -4.40 8.20
C ASP A 38 18.13 -3.52 8.79
N GLN A 39 17.29 -2.94 7.92
CA GLN A 39 16.24 -2.01 8.33
C GLN A 39 14.85 -2.61 8.14
N ILE A 40 13.98 -2.36 9.12
CA ILE A 40 12.54 -2.58 8.98
C ILE A 40 11.92 -1.27 8.50
N LYS A 41 11.39 -1.28 7.28
CA LYS A 41 10.62 -0.16 6.73
C LYS A 41 9.15 -0.35 7.06
N MET A 42 8.59 0.65 7.75
CA MET A 42 7.17 0.74 8.06
C MET A 42 6.52 1.81 7.19
N GLN A 43 5.43 1.45 6.52
CA GLN A 43 4.64 2.37 5.70
C GLN A 43 3.15 2.19 5.97
N THR A 44 2.37 3.26 5.87
CA THR A 44 0.91 3.12 5.85
C THR A 44 0.48 2.59 4.47
N SER A 45 -0.65 1.88 4.40
CA SER A 45 -1.20 1.43 3.11
C SER A 45 -1.47 2.61 2.16
N LEU A 46 -1.82 3.78 2.72
CA LEU A 46 -2.06 4.99 1.94
C LEU A 46 -0.76 5.55 1.35
N ASP A 47 0.33 5.56 2.11
CA ASP A 47 1.64 6.02 1.60
C ASP A 47 2.16 5.10 0.50
N LEU A 48 1.92 3.78 0.61
CA LEU A 48 2.26 2.84 -0.45
C LEU A 48 1.42 3.11 -1.71
N LEU A 49 0.11 3.29 -1.58
CA LEU A 49 -0.76 3.64 -2.71
C LEU A 49 -0.31 4.94 -3.39
N ASN A 50 0.03 5.98 -2.61
CA ASN A 50 0.53 7.24 -3.16
C ASN A 50 1.87 7.06 -3.89
N LYS A 51 2.79 6.26 -3.34
CA LYS A 51 4.09 5.96 -3.99
C LYS A 51 3.89 5.15 -5.28
N LEU A 52 2.95 4.20 -5.28
CA LEU A 52 2.58 3.41 -6.46
C LEU A 52 1.89 4.26 -7.51
N ALA A 53 0.99 5.17 -7.13
CA ALA A 53 0.32 6.09 -8.06
C ALA A 53 1.32 7.00 -8.80
N GLY A 54 2.45 7.36 -8.18
CA GLY A 54 3.53 8.09 -8.82
C GLY A 54 4.48 7.23 -9.69
N SER A 55 4.55 5.92 -9.44
CA SER A 55 5.49 5.00 -10.13
C SER A 55 4.82 4.18 -11.23
N VAL A 56 3.51 3.97 -11.13
CA VAL A 56 2.69 3.25 -12.10
C VAL A 56 2.00 4.30 -12.96
N LYS A 57 2.55 4.55 -14.15
CA LYS A 57 1.92 5.43 -15.12
C LYS A 57 0.59 4.80 -15.56
N VAL A 58 -0.50 5.57 -15.44
CA VAL A 58 -1.77 5.19 -16.07
C VAL A 58 -1.55 5.15 -17.58
N PRO A 59 -1.78 4.00 -18.24
CA PRO A 59 -1.65 3.89 -19.69
C PRO A 59 -2.53 4.91 -20.41
N ASP A 60 -2.05 5.43 -21.53
CA ASP A 60 -2.68 6.55 -22.25
C ASP A 60 -4.14 6.24 -22.63
N HIS A 61 -4.43 4.99 -23.00
CA HIS A 61 -5.76 4.52 -23.35
C HIS A 61 -6.74 4.38 -22.16
N LEU A 62 -6.25 4.53 -20.93
CA LEU A 62 -7.04 4.47 -19.69
C LEU A 62 -7.12 5.81 -18.95
N ARG A 63 -6.40 6.84 -19.39
CA ARG A 63 -6.42 8.14 -18.73
C ARG A 63 -7.79 8.79 -18.87
N GLY A 64 -8.33 9.31 -17.76
CA GLY A 64 -9.61 10.04 -17.73
C GLY A 64 -10.85 9.14 -17.85
N ARG A 65 -10.67 7.83 -17.95
CA ARG A 65 -11.77 6.86 -17.87
C ARG A 65 -12.07 6.53 -16.41
N ASP A 66 -13.33 6.19 -16.14
CA ASP A 66 -13.75 5.76 -14.81
C ASP A 66 -13.14 4.40 -14.45
N ILE A 67 -12.70 4.24 -13.20
CA ILE A 67 -11.95 3.05 -12.78
C ILE A 67 -12.82 1.81 -12.69
N ASP A 68 -14.11 1.96 -12.34
CA ASP A 68 -15.03 0.83 -12.24
C ASP A 68 -15.36 0.29 -13.64
N GLU A 69 -15.53 1.19 -14.62
CA GLU A 69 -15.69 0.81 -16.03
C GLU A 69 -14.48 0.03 -16.57
N ILE A 70 -13.26 0.48 -16.26
CA ILE A 70 -12.02 -0.20 -16.67
C ILE A 70 -11.96 -1.61 -16.07
N ILE A 71 -12.33 -1.77 -14.80
CA ILE A 71 -12.32 -3.06 -14.10
C ILE A 71 -13.33 -4.03 -14.74
N GLU A 72 -14.54 -3.57 -15.05
CA GLU A 72 -15.55 -4.42 -15.69
C GLU A 72 -15.15 -4.83 -17.13
N GLU A 73 -14.60 -3.91 -17.91
CA GLU A 73 -14.08 -4.23 -19.25
C GLU A 73 -12.96 -5.29 -19.18
N ALA A 74 -12.02 -5.13 -18.24
CA ALA A 74 -10.93 -6.07 -18.04
C ALA A 74 -11.42 -7.47 -17.63
N LYS A 75 -12.42 -7.54 -16.73
CA LYS A 75 -13.07 -8.82 -16.37
C LYS A 75 -13.70 -9.48 -17.59
N MET A 76 -14.47 -8.72 -18.38
CA MET A 76 -15.12 -9.26 -19.59
C MET A 76 -14.11 -9.83 -20.58
N ILE A 77 -13.02 -9.11 -20.85
CA ILE A 77 -11.94 -9.57 -21.74
C ILE A 77 -11.32 -10.87 -21.20
N HIS A 78 -11.02 -10.91 -19.89
CA HIS A 78 -10.38 -12.07 -19.26
C HIS A 78 -11.28 -13.32 -19.31
N PHE A 79 -12.57 -13.18 -19.00
CA PHE A 79 -13.52 -14.29 -19.00
C PHE A 79 -13.92 -14.75 -20.42
N ARG A 80 -13.97 -13.84 -21.41
CA ARG A 80 -14.13 -14.22 -22.84
C ARG A 80 -12.95 -15.06 -23.35
N LYS A 81 -11.73 -14.72 -22.95
CA LYS A 81 -10.53 -15.49 -23.32
C LYS A 81 -10.51 -16.89 -22.70
N LYS A 82 -11.09 -17.05 -21.51
CA LYS A 82 -11.19 -18.34 -20.82
C LYS A 82 -12.27 -19.25 -21.42
N GLY A 83 -13.36 -18.68 -21.94
CA GLY A 83 -14.43 -19.43 -22.63
C GLY A 83 -14.13 -19.80 -24.09
N SER A 84 -13.05 -19.30 -24.67
CA SER A 84 -12.61 -19.62 -26.05
C SER A 84 -11.48 -20.65 -26.11
N MET A 85 -11.04 -21.16 -24.95
CA MET A 85 -10.09 -22.28 -24.84
C MET A 85 -10.73 -23.54 -24.21
N ALA A 86 -12.05 -23.67 -24.30
CA ALA A 86 -12.82 -24.85 -23.88
C ALA A 86 -13.54 -25.46 -25.08
#